data_AF-A0A3D6AN72-F1
#
_entry.id   AF-A0A3D6AN72-F1
#
_cell.length_a   1.000
_cell.length_b   1.000
_cell.length_c   1.000
_cell.angle_alpha   90.00
_cell.angle_beta   90.00
_cell.angle_gamma   90.00
#
_symmetry.space_group_name_H-M   'P 1'
#
loop_
_entity.id
_entity.type
_entity.pdbx_description
1 polymer ?
#
loop_
_entity_poly.entity_id
_entity_poly.type
_entity_poly.pdbx_seq_one_letter_code
_entity_poly.pdbx_strand_id
1 'polypeptide(L)'
;MSARSAESPAQGKIHPASLAVALAIMIGGSLYPPMMADSAGNADHALAMALFWAMSAGFVHGVGFRPIVSAWRWLFSGWACLAALGLAAWIRMLN
;
A
#
# COMPACT_ATOMS: atom_id res chain seq x y z
N MET A 1 3.60 -46.87 2.65
CA MET A 1 3.71 -45.84 1.61
C MET A 1 2.47 -44.95 1.69
N SER A 2 2.51 -43.91 2.51
CA SER A 2 1.40 -42.96 2.68
C SER A 2 1.53 -41.89 1.59
N ALA A 3 0.49 -41.74 0.77
CA ALA A 3 0.42 -40.74 -0.28
C ALA A 3 0.56 -39.35 0.38
N ARG A 4 1.67 -38.66 0.13
CA ARG A 4 1.76 -37.22 0.36
C ARG A 4 0.71 -36.58 -0.54
N SER A 5 -0.41 -36.17 0.07
CA SER A 5 -1.34 -35.23 -0.52
C SER A 5 -0.52 -34.11 -1.14
N ALA A 6 -0.63 -33.94 -2.45
CA ALA A 6 -0.07 -32.80 -3.13
C ALA A 6 -0.78 -31.55 -2.57
N GLU A 7 -0.19 -30.93 -1.56
CA GLU A 7 -0.56 -29.58 -1.17
C GLU A 7 -0.33 -28.70 -2.40
N SER A 8 -1.43 -28.35 -3.07
CA SER A 8 -1.42 -27.29 -4.07
C SER A 8 -0.75 -26.08 -3.41
N PRO A 9 0.34 -25.52 -3.97
CA PRO A 9 0.95 -24.34 -3.38
C PRO A 9 -0.17 -23.32 -3.24
N ALA A 10 -0.38 -22.81 -2.02
CA ALA A 10 -1.44 -21.86 -1.73
C ALA A 10 -1.29 -20.69 -2.70
N GLN A 11 -2.10 -20.70 -3.75
CA GLN A 11 -1.96 -19.82 -4.90
C GLN A 11 -2.25 -18.41 -4.38
N GLY A 12 -1.19 -17.63 -4.16
CA GLY A 12 -1.27 -16.25 -3.70
C GLY A 12 -2.16 -15.49 -4.68
N LYS A 13 -3.40 -15.19 -4.26
CA LYS A 13 -4.33 -14.45 -5.10
C LYS A 13 -3.79 -13.03 -5.21
N ILE A 14 -3.41 -12.65 -6.43
CA ILE A 14 -3.03 -11.26 -6.75
C ILE A 14 -4.24 -10.37 -6.40
N HIS A 15 -3.98 -9.24 -5.76
CA HIS A 15 -4.99 -8.25 -5.39
C HIS A 15 -4.89 -7.06 -6.35
N PRO A 16 -5.54 -7.11 -7.52
CA PRO A 16 -5.33 -6.12 -8.59
C PRO A 16 -5.72 -4.69 -8.16
N ALA A 17 -6.74 -4.53 -7.31
CA ALA A 17 -7.14 -3.23 -6.79
C ALA A 17 -6.02 -2.57 -5.95
N SER A 18 -5.38 -3.34 -5.08
CA SER A 18 -4.27 -2.88 -4.24
C SER A 18 -3.05 -2.51 -5.08
N LEU A 19 -2.75 -3.33 -6.10
CA LEU A 19 -1.67 -3.06 -7.04
C LEU A 19 -1.93 -1.79 -7.86
N ALA A 20 -3.17 -1.61 -8.34
CA ALA A 20 -3.57 -0.42 -9.09
C ALA A 20 -3.42 0.86 -8.26
N VAL A 21 -3.77 0.83 -6.97
CA VAL A 21 -3.56 1.96 -6.05
C VAL A 21 -2.08 2.29 -5.92
N ALA A 22 -1.21 1.30 -5.69
CA ALA A 22 0.23 1.54 -5.61
C ALA A 22 0.80 2.16 -6.88
N LEU A 23 0.38 1.65 -8.05
CA LEU A 23 0.78 2.19 -9.35
C LEU A 23 0.26 3.63 -9.54
N ALA A 24 -0.97 3.92 -9.14
CA ALA A 24 -1.54 5.25 -9.21
C ALA A 24 -0.77 6.25 -8.34
N ILE A 25 -0.39 5.86 -7.12
CA ILE A 25 0.44 6.70 -6.24
C ILE A 25 1.83 6.91 -6.84
N MET A 26 2.46 5.86 -7.37
CA MET A 26 3.78 5.94 -7.99
C MET A 26 3.77 6.89 -9.20
N ILE A 27 2.80 6.73 -10.10
CA ILE A 27 2.66 7.57 -11.29
C ILE A 27 2.28 9.00 -10.88
N GLY A 28 1.29 9.17 -10.01
CA GLY A 28 0.81 10.47 -9.55
C GLY A 28 1.89 11.27 -8.83
N GLY A 29 2.63 10.66 -7.91
CA GLY A 29 3.74 11.31 -7.21
C GLY A 29 4.91 11.68 -8.13
N SER A 30 5.15 10.89 -9.19
CA SER A 30 6.22 11.18 -10.16
C SER A 30 5.84 12.31 -11.13
N LEU A 31 4.58 12.36 -11.56
CA LEU A 31 4.10 13.34 -12.54
C LEU A 31 3.61 14.64 -11.90
N TYR A 32 3.18 14.60 -10.64
CA TYR A 32 2.62 15.76 -9.94
C TYR A 32 3.16 15.87 -8.50
N PRO A 33 4.42 16.33 -8.33
CA PRO A 33 5.02 16.56 -7.02
C PRO A 33 4.21 17.46 -6.06
N PRO A 34 3.43 18.47 -6.53
CA PRO A 34 2.57 19.27 -5.65
C PRO A 34 1.50 18.45 -4.92
N MET A 35 1.23 17.20 -5.31
CA MET A 35 0.38 16.29 -4.54
C MET A 35 0.91 16.05 -3.12
N MET A 36 2.22 16.17 -2.94
CA MET A 36 2.94 15.92 -1.67
C MET A 36 3.37 17.23 -1.00
N ALA A 37 2.79 18.36 -1.43
CA ALA A 37 3.11 19.68 -0.92
C ALA A 37 1.98 20.22 -0.03
N ASP A 38 2.37 20.99 0.98
CA ASP A 38 1.47 21.74 1.84
C ASP A 38 0.87 22.97 1.12
N SER A 39 -0.06 23.68 1.77
CA SER A 39 -0.69 24.89 1.24
C SER A 39 0.26 26.08 1.12
N ALA A 40 1.43 26.02 1.75
CA ALA A 40 2.52 26.97 1.59
C ALA A 40 3.51 26.57 0.47
N GLY A 41 3.30 25.42 -0.19
CA GLY A 41 4.14 24.90 -1.26
C GLY A 41 5.40 24.16 -0.80
N ASN A 42 5.57 23.90 0.50
CA ASN A 42 6.67 23.09 1.03
C ASN A 42 6.32 21.60 0.95
N ALA A 43 7.32 20.73 1.01
CA ALA A 43 7.09 19.29 1.07
C ALA A 43 6.41 18.90 2.40
N ASP A 44 5.17 18.41 2.31
CA ASP A 44 4.47 17.83 3.46
C ASP A 44 5.00 16.41 3.67
N HIS A 45 5.87 16.27 4.67
CA HIS A 45 6.50 15.01 5.00
C HIS A 45 5.50 13.98 5.55
N ALA A 46 4.45 14.43 6.24
CA ALA A 46 3.44 13.54 6.81
C ALA A 46 2.58 12.95 5.69
N LEU A 47 2.13 13.79 4.76
CA LEU A 47 1.37 13.37 3.58
C LEU A 47 2.24 12.49 2.66
N ALA A 48 3.52 12.84 2.50
CA ALA A 48 4.49 12.02 1.77
C ALA A 48 4.67 10.63 2.38
N MET A 49 4.87 10.56 3.70
CA MET A 49 5.00 9.29 4.42
C MET A 49 3.73 8.44 4.31
N ALA A 50 2.55 9.05 4.40
CA ALA A 50 1.27 8.35 4.24
C ALA A 50 1.13 7.73 2.84
N LEU A 51 1.45 8.50 1.79
CA LEU A 51 1.41 8.02 0.40
C LEU A 51 2.43 6.91 0.14
N PHE A 52 3.67 7.05 0.60
CA PHE A 52 4.68 6.01 0.42
C PHE A 52 4.37 4.76 1.23
N TRP A 53 3.76 4.89 2.40
CA TRP A 53 3.26 3.74 3.14
C TRP A 53 2.11 3.05 2.40
N ALA A 54 1.14 3.81 1.87
CA ALA A 54 0.06 3.27 1.04
C ALA A 54 0.58 2.56 -0.21
N MET A 55 1.59 3.13 -0.89
CA MET A 55 2.26 2.53 -2.04
C MET A 55 2.95 1.20 -1.66
N SER A 56 3.67 1.17 -0.54
CA SER A 56 4.37 -0.02 -0.07
C SER A 56 3.40 -1.14 0.35
N ALA A 57 2.34 -0.81 1.10
CA ALA A 57 1.25 -1.72 1.42
C ALA A 57 0.55 -2.24 0.15
N GLY A 58 0.32 -1.34 -0.81
CA GLY A 58 -0.31 -1.63 -2.08
C GLY A 58 0.47 -2.64 -2.93
N PHE A 59 1.80 -2.48 -3.02
CA PHE A 59 2.67 -3.43 -3.72
C PHE A 59 2.78 -4.78 -3.00
N VAL A 60 3.05 -4.80 -1.70
CA VAL A 60 3.22 -6.04 -0.92
C VAL A 60 1.94 -6.88 -0.96
N HIS A 61 0.77 -6.28 -0.71
CA HIS A 61 -0.50 -6.99 -0.78
C HIS A 61 -0.92 -7.28 -2.22
N GLY A 62 -0.66 -6.34 -3.14
CA GLY A 62 -1.03 -6.42 -4.55
C GLY A 62 -0.44 -7.63 -5.27
N VAL A 63 0.82 -7.95 -5.02
CA VAL A 63 1.50 -9.13 -5.62
C VAL A 63 1.10 -10.46 -4.97
N GLY A 64 0.24 -10.45 -3.93
CA GLY A 64 -0.18 -11.65 -3.22
C GLY A 64 0.83 -12.13 -2.18
N PHE A 65 1.80 -11.31 -1.77
CA PHE A 65 2.76 -11.67 -0.73
C PHE A 65 2.06 -11.80 0.63
N ARG A 66 2.24 -12.94 1.31
CA ARG A 66 1.82 -13.13 2.71
C ARG A 66 3.03 -13.04 3.63
N PRO A 67 3.16 -11.97 4.44
CA PRO A 67 4.22 -11.88 5.44
C PRO A 67 4.14 -13.02 6.46
N ILE A 68 5.28 -13.65 6.75
CA ILE A 68 5.43 -14.73 7.75
C ILE A 68 5.23 -14.18 9.18
N VAL A 69 5.72 -12.96 9.44
CA VAL A 69 5.59 -12.26 10.72
C VAL A 69 4.25 -11.51 10.84
N SER A 70 3.49 -11.81 11.90
CA SER A 70 2.11 -11.31 12.11
C SER A 70 2.01 -9.78 12.20
N ALA A 71 3.04 -9.11 12.74
CA ALA A 71 3.10 -7.64 12.83
C ALA A 71 3.16 -6.97 11.44
N TRP A 72 4.00 -7.49 10.53
CA TRP A 72 4.07 -7.04 9.14
C TRP A 72 2.80 -7.37 8.36
N ARG A 73 2.13 -8.47 8.75
CA ARG A 73 0.85 -8.88 8.17
C ARG A 73 -0.27 -7.86 8.42
N TRP A 74 -0.22 -7.14 9.55
CA TRP A 74 -1.12 -6.02 9.82
C TRP A 74 -0.72 -4.77 9.03
N LEU A 75 0.58 -4.43 9.07
CA LEU A 75 1.12 -3.19 8.47
C LEU A 75 1.06 -3.16 6.93
N PHE A 76 1.04 -4.32 6.28
CA PHE A 76 0.99 -4.48 4.81
C PHE A 76 -0.26 -5.27 4.35
N SER A 77 -1.36 -5.16 5.08
CA SER A 77 -2.65 -5.71 4.65
C SER A 77 -3.39 -4.77 3.71
N GLY A 78 -4.39 -5.27 2.97
CA GLY A 78 -5.29 -4.41 2.19
C GLY A 78 -6.01 -3.34 3.05
N TRP A 79 -6.26 -3.63 4.33
CA TRP A 79 -6.78 -2.64 5.29
C TRP A 79 -5.79 -1.54 5.62
N ALA A 80 -4.48 -1.84 5.66
CA ALA A 80 -3.45 -0.83 5.86
C ALA A 80 -3.35 0.13 4.67
N CYS A 81 -3.57 -0.37 3.44
CA CYS A 81 -3.63 0.48 2.25
C CYS A 81 -4.81 1.47 2.33
N LEU A 82 -6.01 0.99 2.71
CA LEU A 82 -7.17 1.87 2.95
C LEU A 82 -6.94 2.84 4.11
N ALA A 83 -6.35 2.39 5.21
CA ALA A 83 -6.05 3.23 6.36
C ALA A 83 -5.04 4.34 5.99
N ALA A 84 -3.99 4.02 5.22
CA ALA A 84 -3.00 4.99 4.77
C ALA A 84 -3.59 5.99 3.76
N LEU A 85 -4.46 5.56 2.85
CA LEU A 85 -5.21 6.46 1.97
C LEU A 85 -6.17 7.37 2.75
N GLY A 86 -6.88 6.82 3.74
CA GLY A 86 -7.74 7.59 4.63
C GLY A 86 -6.97 8.63 5.43
N LEU A 87 -5.78 8.25 5.94
CA LEU A 87 -4.88 9.16 6.64
C LEU A 87 -4.35 10.26 5.72
N ALA A 88 -3.94 9.93 4.49
CA ALA A 88 -3.50 10.92 3.51
C ALA A 88 -4.62 11.91 3.15
N ALA A 89 -5.85 11.41 2.93
CA ALA A 89 -7.01 12.26 2.66
C ALA A 89 -7.36 13.16 3.85
N TRP A 90 -7.25 12.63 5.08
CA TRP A 90 -7.48 13.38 6.30
C TRP A 90 -6.45 14.52 6.47
N ILE A 91 -5.16 14.23 6.32
CA ILE A 91 -4.10 15.24 6.38
C ILE A 91 -4.33 16.30 5.30
N ARG A 92 -4.68 15.90 4.08
CA ARG A 92 -4.99 16.82 2.99
C ARG A 92 -6.18 17.73 3.27
N MET A 93 -7.17 17.29 4.06
CA MET A 93 -8.29 18.14 4.46
C MET A 93 -7.93 19.14 5.56
N LEU A 94 -6.95 18.82 6.40
CA LEU A 94 -6.49 19.68 7.50
C LEU A 94 -5.49 20.75 7.05
N ASN A 95 -4.93 20.61 5.86
CA ASN A 95 -3.80 21.38 5.36
C ASN A 95 -4.19 22.31 4.21
#